data_AF-A0AAE7JAB8-F1
#
_entry.id   AF-A0AAE7JAB8-F1
#
_cell.length_a   1.000
_cell.length_b   1.000
_cell.length_c   1.000
_cell.angle_alpha   90.00
_cell.angle_beta   90.00
_cell.angle_gamma   90.00
#
_symmetry.space_group_name_H-M   'P 1'
#
loop_
_entity.id
_entity.type
_entity.pdbx_description
1 polymer ?
#
loop_
_entity_poly.entity_id
_entity_poly.type
_entity_poly.pdbx_seq_one_letter_code
_entity_poly.pdbx_strand_id
1 'polypeptide(L)'
;MSTPGPSTKPQPWFVRSDLRLAVVTGLSAGFGLLSDIPFGYYLPMTTAAVLSSSYGSSLKLGIQRLLGSLMGVILLVIFSRSLQLPLALSLGLALGATRLFGGALGLQVGYKVAGNIIIMGWLVHNSEETIWGPLRLFWTSLGIVISLWAARWIWPSRTIPQLHQQFAALFEALGVELTSYADDLRQEHPRRLPIAERRSRRNRLLGQINGVRQQRQVAQVELGASPENHPLHRLWSQLDLLSSQLMSVIDGLRGLPAAIHAPEAVGRLHAQEVKVLDGEVALLRSLAVELRRPSLLERQALPNSSMQEEITALHSQMEVLRQTLLEATQEAREQVSDQRLRQIVLRASLLGHMVMISRDNTPGLAGSTPVLDQALASEGSAGSSGLR
;
A
#
# COMPACT_ATOMS: atom_id res chain seq x y z
N MET A 1 5.57 -40.36 9.13
CA MET A 1 5.76 -39.52 7.92
C MET A 1 5.67 -38.07 8.38
N SER A 2 6.83 -37.47 8.64
CA SER A 2 7.01 -36.18 9.31
C SER A 2 6.76 -35.02 8.35
N THR A 3 5.94 -34.06 8.79
CA THR A 3 5.62 -32.81 8.09
C THR A 3 6.87 -31.92 7.96
N PRO A 4 7.15 -31.33 6.79
CA PRO A 4 8.21 -30.34 6.69
C PRO A 4 7.75 -29.04 7.36
N GLY A 5 8.48 -28.61 8.38
CA GLY A 5 8.27 -27.35 9.06
C GLY A 5 8.50 -26.14 8.14
N PRO A 6 7.96 -24.95 8.49
CA PRO A 6 8.07 -23.76 7.67
C PRO A 6 9.55 -23.37 7.50
N SER A 7 9.99 -23.22 6.26
CA SER A 7 11.33 -22.72 5.92
C SER A 7 11.50 -21.30 6.46
N THR A 8 12.21 -21.15 7.57
CA THR A 8 12.67 -19.87 8.08
C THR A 8 13.73 -19.34 7.11
N LYS A 9 13.34 -18.38 6.26
CA LYS A 9 14.32 -17.62 5.48
C LYS A 9 15.33 -17.01 6.45
N PRO A 10 16.65 -17.16 6.22
CA PRO A 10 17.66 -16.57 7.09
C PRO A 10 17.47 -15.05 7.10
N GLN A 11 17.18 -14.49 8.28
CA GLN A 11 17.16 -13.05 8.43
C GLN A 11 18.60 -12.54 8.24
N PRO A 12 18.83 -11.57 7.33
CA PRO A 12 20.17 -11.02 7.15
C PRO A 12 20.63 -10.38 8.45
N TRP A 13 21.86 -10.69 8.86
CA TRP A 13 22.44 -10.26 10.15
C TRP A 13 22.59 -8.72 10.24
N PHE A 14 22.49 -8.02 9.12
CA PHE A 14 22.45 -6.57 9.04
C PHE A 14 21.36 -6.14 8.06
N VAL A 15 20.34 -5.43 8.56
CA VAL A 15 19.40 -4.72 7.70
C VAL A 15 20.04 -3.40 7.29
N ARG A 16 19.85 -2.97 6.04
CA ARG A 16 20.44 -1.72 5.51
C ARG A 16 20.07 -0.48 6.33
N SER A 17 18.91 -0.51 6.98
CA SER A 17 18.47 0.50 7.95
C SER A 17 19.43 0.63 9.12
N ASP A 18 19.93 -0.49 9.63
CA ASP A 18 20.75 -0.58 10.84
C ASP A 18 22.18 -0.14 10.52
N LEU A 19 22.67 -0.49 9.32
CA LEU A 19 23.94 0.00 8.81
C LEU A 19 23.90 1.52 8.57
N ARG A 20 22.81 2.03 7.96
CA ARG A 20 22.60 3.47 7.77
C ARG A 20 22.54 4.19 9.11
N LEU A 21 21.80 3.66 10.08
CA LEU A 21 21.72 4.18 11.44
C LEU A 21 23.11 4.25 12.07
N ALA A 22 23.86 3.14 12.08
CA ALA A 22 25.18 3.06 12.67
C ALA A 22 26.17 4.05 12.04
N VAL A 23 26.22 4.11 10.71
CA VAL A 23 27.14 5.00 9.98
C VAL A 23 26.76 6.46 10.18
N VAL A 24 25.50 6.84 9.98
CA VAL A 24 25.07 8.25 10.05
C VAL A 24 25.14 8.75 11.50
N THR A 25 24.73 7.95 12.48
CA THR A 25 24.86 8.31 13.89
C THR A 25 26.33 8.37 14.32
N GLY A 26 27.17 7.43 13.87
CA GLY A 26 28.61 7.45 14.15
C GLY A 26 29.31 8.69 13.56
N LEU A 27 29.03 9.03 12.30
CA LEU A 27 29.55 10.24 11.67
C LEU A 27 29.02 11.52 12.35
N SER A 28 27.74 11.52 12.76
CA SER A 28 27.16 12.62 13.53
C SER A 28 27.81 12.79 14.90
N ALA A 29 28.17 11.69 15.56
CA ALA A 29 28.91 11.72 16.82
C ALA A 29 30.31 12.27 16.63
N GLY A 30 31.03 11.81 15.59
CA GLY A 30 32.34 12.35 15.23
C GLY A 30 32.29 13.85 14.95
N PHE A 31 31.32 14.31 14.15
CA PHE A 31 31.13 15.73 13.87
C PHE A 31 30.78 16.53 15.14
N GLY A 32 29.91 16.01 16.00
CA GLY A 32 29.53 16.66 17.25
C GLY A 32 30.68 16.75 18.28
N LEU A 33 31.61 15.79 18.26
CA LEU A 33 32.78 15.78 19.15
C LEU A 33 33.95 16.64 18.64
N LEU A 34 34.08 16.77 17.32
CA LEU A 34 35.15 17.57 16.68
C LEU A 34 34.76 19.04 16.46
N SER A 35 33.50 19.40 16.67
CA SER A 35 33.03 20.77 16.52
C SER A 35 33.29 21.58 17.79
N ASP A 36 33.78 22.81 17.64
CA ASP A 36 33.97 23.77 18.74
C ASP A 36 32.64 24.30 19.32
N ILE A 37 31.51 23.91 18.73
CA ILE A 37 30.18 24.32 19.18
C ILE A 37 29.73 23.44 20.37
N PRO A 38 29.33 24.03 21.51
CA PRO A 38 28.97 23.27 22.70
C PRO A 38 27.72 22.38 22.48
N PHE A 39 27.63 21.32 23.29
CA PHE A 39 26.54 20.34 23.30
C PHE A 39 26.33 19.53 21.99
N GLY A 40 27.40 19.30 21.22
CA GLY A 40 27.35 18.53 19.96
C GLY A 40 26.82 17.08 20.09
N TYR A 41 26.78 16.52 21.30
CA TYR A 41 26.20 15.19 21.59
C TYR A 41 24.68 15.10 21.32
N TYR A 42 23.96 16.22 21.18
CA TYR A 42 22.55 16.21 20.77
C TYR A 42 22.36 15.80 19.31
N LEU A 43 23.37 16.00 18.46
CA LEU A 43 23.33 15.62 17.06
C LEU A 43 23.20 14.10 16.86
N PRO A 44 24.09 13.23 17.40
CA PRO A 44 23.95 11.78 17.29
C PRO A 44 22.69 11.25 17.99
N MET A 45 22.25 11.83 19.12
CA MET A 45 20.98 11.46 19.75
C MET A 45 19.77 11.76 18.85
N THR A 46 19.85 12.86 18.11
CA THR A 46 18.80 13.23 17.17
C THR A 46 18.79 12.28 15.98
N THR A 47 19.95 12.03 15.38
CA THR A 47 20.03 11.12 14.23
C THR A 47 19.66 9.69 14.58
N ALA A 48 20.10 9.19 15.75
CA ALA A 48 19.78 7.83 16.20
C ALA A 48 18.27 7.58 16.28
N ALA A 49 17.53 8.51 16.88
CA ALA A 49 16.09 8.32 17.08
C ALA A 49 15.22 8.80 15.91
N VAL A 50 15.76 9.52 14.94
CA VAL A 50 15.06 9.78 13.67
C VAL A 50 15.28 8.60 12.70
N LEU A 51 16.49 8.04 12.63
CA LEU A 51 16.83 6.96 11.69
C LEU A 51 16.48 5.56 12.17
N SER A 52 16.08 5.39 13.44
CA SER A 52 15.59 4.11 13.98
C SER A 52 14.28 3.62 13.36
N SER A 53 13.69 4.40 12.44
CA SER A 53 12.41 4.10 11.80
C SER A 53 12.48 4.20 10.26
N SER A 54 11.38 3.86 9.59
CA SER A 54 11.25 3.96 8.11
C SER A 54 11.24 5.42 7.64
N TYR A 55 11.49 5.71 6.35
CA TYR A 55 11.62 7.10 5.86
C TYR A 55 10.45 8.03 6.26
N GLY A 56 9.20 7.61 6.03
CA GLY A 56 8.04 8.43 6.37
C GLY A 56 7.73 8.50 7.87
N SER A 57 8.15 7.51 8.65
CA SER A 57 8.11 7.59 10.12
C SER A 57 9.24 8.47 10.65
N SER A 58 10.45 8.43 10.08
CA SER A 58 11.55 9.36 10.35
C SER A 58 11.14 10.81 10.14
N LEU A 59 10.39 11.12 9.07
CA LEU A 59 9.86 12.47 8.85
C LEU A 59 8.86 12.89 9.94
N LYS A 60 7.89 12.02 10.27
CA LYS A 60 6.92 12.27 11.35
C LYS A 60 7.63 12.44 12.71
N LEU A 61 8.58 11.57 13.03
CA LEU A 61 9.37 11.64 14.25
C LEU A 61 10.24 12.91 14.28
N GLY A 62 10.82 13.31 13.15
CA GLY A 62 11.57 14.56 13.02
C GLY A 62 10.69 15.78 13.31
N ILE A 63 9.52 15.87 12.68
CA ILE A 63 8.55 16.96 12.93
C ILE A 63 8.11 16.96 14.40
N GLN A 64 7.76 15.81 14.97
CA GLN A 64 7.37 15.72 16.38
C GLN A 64 8.50 16.12 17.33
N ARG A 65 9.75 15.79 17.00
CA ARG A 65 10.92 16.19 17.78
C ARG A 65 11.19 17.69 17.68
N LEU A 66 11.02 18.29 16.50
CA LEU A 66 11.18 19.72 16.31
C LEU A 66 10.10 20.50 17.07
N LEU A 67 8.84 20.13 16.89
CA LEU A 67 7.70 20.76 17.60
C LEU A 67 7.78 20.55 19.12
N GLY A 68 8.11 19.33 19.56
CA GLY A 68 8.34 19.04 20.97
C GLY A 68 9.50 19.84 21.54
N SER A 69 10.58 20.04 20.77
CA SER A 69 11.72 20.84 21.23
C SER A 69 11.39 22.31 21.34
N LEU A 70 10.70 22.85 20.33
CA LEU A 70 10.24 24.23 20.33
C LEU A 70 9.29 24.51 21.52
N MET A 71 8.30 23.63 21.71
CA MET A 71 7.37 23.71 22.83
C MET A 71 8.09 23.62 24.18
N GLY A 72 9.05 22.69 24.32
CA GLY A 72 9.84 22.52 25.54
C GLY A 72 10.66 23.76 25.89
N VAL A 73 11.31 24.39 24.91
CA VAL A 73 12.10 25.62 25.12
C VAL A 73 11.19 26.80 25.47
N ILE A 74 10.06 26.96 24.79
CA ILE A 74 9.09 28.05 25.08
C ILE A 74 8.55 27.91 26.50
N LEU A 75 8.07 26.72 26.88
CA LEU A 75 7.54 26.48 28.22
C LEU A 75 8.62 26.65 29.28
N LEU A 76 9.84 26.15 29.04
CA LEU A 76 10.97 26.34 29.94
C LEU A 76 11.20 27.84 30.22
N VAL A 77 11.31 28.67 29.18
CA VAL A 77 11.54 30.12 29.33
C VAL A 77 10.39 30.81 30.07
N ILE A 78 9.13 30.46 29.77
CA ILE A 78 7.95 31.05 30.45
C ILE A 78 7.97 30.69 31.94
N PHE A 79 8.16 29.41 32.28
CA PHE A 79 8.09 28.96 33.66
C PHE A 79 9.35 29.30 34.46
N SER A 80 10.53 29.41 33.84
CA SER A 80 11.77 29.78 34.51
C SER A 80 11.90 31.29 34.75
N ARG A 81 11.44 32.13 33.81
CA ARG A 81 11.59 33.60 33.90
C ARG A 81 10.35 34.35 34.36
N SER A 82 9.15 33.89 33.99
CA SER A 82 7.93 34.67 34.24
C SER A 82 7.24 34.32 35.56
N LEU A 83 7.49 33.12 36.11
CA LEU A 83 6.87 32.66 37.34
C LEU A 83 7.95 32.42 38.39
N GLN A 84 8.10 33.36 39.34
CA GLN A 84 8.95 33.21 40.53
C GLN A 84 8.31 32.22 41.54
N LEU A 85 8.12 30.97 41.13
CA LEU A 85 7.51 29.92 41.92
C LEU A 85 8.57 28.98 42.52
N PRO A 86 8.25 28.29 43.64
CA PRO A 86 9.10 27.21 44.15
C PRO A 86 9.32 26.12 43.08
N LEU A 87 10.56 25.65 42.97
CA LEU A 87 11.03 24.76 41.89
C LEU A 87 10.14 23.54 41.65
N ALA A 88 9.65 22.91 42.72
CA ALA A 88 8.78 21.73 42.60
C ALA A 88 7.42 22.05 41.95
N LEU A 89 6.84 23.21 42.30
CA LEU A 89 5.54 23.65 41.78
C LEU A 89 5.65 24.08 40.32
N SER A 90 6.71 24.83 40.00
CA SER A 90 6.94 25.33 38.65
C SER A 90 7.26 24.20 37.66
N LEU A 91 8.06 23.21 38.07
CA LEU A 91 8.36 22.02 37.27
C LEU A 91 7.09 21.17 37.07
N GLY A 92 6.28 20.97 38.11
CA GLY A 92 5.01 20.26 38.02
C GLY A 92 4.04 20.91 37.05
N LEU A 93 3.89 22.24 37.11
CA LEU A 93 3.04 23.00 36.18
C LEU A 93 3.59 22.99 34.76
N ALA A 94 4.91 23.12 34.55
CA ALA A 94 5.52 23.06 33.23
C ALA A 94 5.35 21.68 32.57
N LEU A 95 5.49 20.59 33.33
CA LEU A 95 5.25 19.22 32.84
C LEU A 95 3.76 18.97 32.58
N GLY A 96 2.88 19.48 33.45
CA GLY A 96 1.43 19.45 33.25
C GLY A 96 1.01 20.19 31.97
N ALA A 97 1.50 21.40 31.77
CA ALA A 97 1.28 22.19 30.57
C ALA A 97 1.83 21.50 29.31
N THR A 98 3.02 20.90 29.40
CA THR A 98 3.61 20.11 28.31
C THR A 98 2.71 18.95 27.89
N ARG A 99 2.08 18.27 28.85
CA ARG A 99 1.15 17.18 28.57
C ARG A 99 -0.15 17.70 27.94
N LEU A 100 -0.68 18.82 28.44
CA LEU A 100 -1.90 19.45 27.94
C LEU A 100 -1.73 19.96 26.50
N PHE A 101 -0.71 20.79 26.26
CA PHE A 101 -0.39 21.31 24.93
C PHE A 101 0.07 20.20 23.98
N GLY A 102 0.82 19.21 24.47
CA GLY A 102 1.18 18.04 23.69
C GLY A 102 -0.02 17.24 23.19
N GLY A 103 -1.05 17.08 24.03
CA GLY A 103 -2.32 16.46 23.65
C GLY A 103 -3.12 17.30 22.66
N ALA A 104 -3.23 18.62 22.91
CA ALA A 104 -3.94 19.56 22.04
C ALA A 104 -3.32 19.68 20.64
N LEU A 105 -1.99 19.60 20.53
CA LEU A 105 -1.25 19.64 19.27
C LEU A 105 -1.09 18.25 18.61
N GLY A 106 -1.67 17.20 19.19
CA GLY A 106 -1.60 15.84 18.64
C GLY A 106 -0.18 15.22 18.64
N LEU A 107 0.73 15.70 19.49
CA LEU A 107 2.10 15.20 19.58
C LEU A 107 2.12 13.83 20.26
N GLN A 108 2.43 12.77 19.52
CA GLN A 108 2.46 11.41 20.08
C GLN A 108 3.76 11.11 20.86
N VAL A 109 4.91 11.57 20.35
CA VAL A 109 6.23 11.37 20.97
C VAL A 109 6.87 12.71 21.37
N GLY A 110 6.49 13.80 20.70
CA GLY A 110 7.06 15.15 20.90
C GLY A 110 6.91 15.69 22.33
N TYR A 111 5.80 15.39 23.02
CA TYR A 111 5.59 15.85 24.40
C TYR A 111 6.62 15.27 25.39
N LYS A 112 7.13 14.05 25.15
CA LYS A 112 8.17 13.43 25.99
C LYS A 112 9.50 14.17 25.82
N VAL A 113 9.79 14.57 24.59
CA VAL A 113 11.00 15.36 24.25
C VAL A 113 10.94 16.73 24.91
N ALA A 114 9.77 17.39 24.86
CA ALA A 114 9.52 18.65 25.54
C ALA A 114 9.72 18.54 27.07
N GLY A 115 9.18 17.48 27.70
CA GLY A 115 9.36 17.25 29.14
C GLY A 115 10.83 17.04 29.51
N ASN A 116 11.58 16.28 28.71
CA ASN A 116 13.03 16.11 28.93
C ASN A 116 13.81 17.43 28.77
N ILE A 117 13.37 18.34 27.88
CA ILE A 117 13.97 19.66 27.75
C ILE A 117 13.74 20.50 28.99
N ILE A 118 12.53 20.49 29.54
CA ILE A 118 12.20 21.25 30.74
C ILE A 118 13.02 20.75 31.93
N ILE A 119 13.09 19.44 32.14
CA ILE A 119 13.85 18.81 33.22
C ILE A 119 15.35 19.12 33.08
N MET A 120 15.93 18.89 31.90
CA MET A 120 17.37 19.10 31.68
C MET A 120 17.77 20.57 31.62
N GLY A 121 16.91 21.45 31.13
CA GLY A 121 17.15 22.88 31.09
C GLY A 121 17.22 23.45 32.50
N TRP A 122 16.27 23.07 33.35
CA TRP A 122 16.16 23.61 34.70
C TRP A 122 17.10 22.96 35.72
N LEU A 123 17.30 21.64 35.67
CA LEU A 123 18.13 20.92 36.65
C LEU A 123 19.62 20.91 36.29
N VAL A 124 19.96 20.93 35.01
CA VAL A 124 21.34 20.73 34.55
C VAL A 124 21.96 22.00 33.95
N HIS A 125 21.15 22.89 33.34
CA HIS A 125 21.66 24.05 32.61
C HIS A 125 21.10 25.39 33.14
N ASN A 126 20.72 25.46 34.41
CA ASN A 126 20.09 26.62 35.04
C ASN A 126 20.90 27.93 34.85
N SER A 127 22.23 27.84 34.77
CA SER A 127 23.14 28.98 34.59
C SER A 127 23.35 29.43 33.14
N GLU A 128 23.02 28.59 32.14
CA GLU A 128 23.25 28.86 30.70
C GLU A 128 21.98 28.67 29.85
N GLU A 129 20.81 28.68 30.49
CA GLU A 129 19.51 28.34 29.91
C GLU A 129 19.22 29.09 28.59
N THR A 130 19.61 30.36 28.51
CA THR A 130 19.42 31.23 27.33
C THR A 130 20.25 30.86 26.12
N ILE A 131 21.39 30.21 26.31
CA ILE A 131 22.29 29.78 25.22
C ILE A 131 21.98 28.33 24.86
N TRP A 132 21.73 27.49 25.87
CA TRP A 132 21.48 26.07 25.70
C TRP A 132 20.20 25.76 24.91
N GLY A 133 19.08 26.43 25.21
CA GLY A 133 17.79 26.18 24.55
C GLY A 133 17.84 26.36 23.02
N PRO A 134 18.27 27.53 22.51
CA PRO A 134 18.44 27.77 21.08
C PRO A 134 19.45 26.83 20.42
N LEU A 135 20.58 26.54 21.10
CA LEU A 135 21.61 25.68 20.54
C LEU A 135 21.15 24.22 20.43
N ARG A 136 20.32 23.75 21.37
CA ARG A 136 19.66 22.44 21.28
C ARG A 136 18.68 22.38 20.12
N LEU A 137 17.92 23.44 19.84
CA LEU A 137 17.05 23.52 18.67
C LEU A 137 17.86 23.46 17.37
N PHE A 138 19.01 24.13 17.32
CA PHE A 138 19.93 24.07 16.19
C PHE A 138 20.43 22.64 15.95
N TRP A 139 20.99 21.98 16.97
CA TRP A 139 21.48 20.60 16.85
C TRP A 139 20.38 19.60 16.50
N THR A 140 19.17 19.78 17.03
CA THR A 140 18.02 18.92 16.71
C THR A 140 17.59 19.12 15.25
N SER A 141 17.53 20.37 14.78
CA SER A 141 17.18 20.68 13.39
C SER A 141 18.21 20.12 12.42
N LEU A 142 19.50 20.33 12.71
CA LEU A 142 20.61 19.80 11.92
C LEU A 142 20.58 18.26 11.87
N GLY A 143 20.34 17.59 13.00
CA GLY A 143 20.23 16.14 13.07
C GLY A 143 19.04 15.60 12.27
N ILE A 144 17.90 16.29 12.26
CA ILE A 144 16.75 15.92 11.43
C ILE A 144 17.12 16.06 9.94
N VAL A 145 17.74 17.17 9.53
CA VAL A 145 18.15 17.40 8.14
C VAL A 145 19.12 16.33 7.66
N ILE A 146 20.18 16.04 8.44
CA ILE A 146 21.16 14.99 8.12
C ILE A 146 20.47 13.62 8.04
N SER A 147 19.55 13.33 8.95
CA SER A 147 18.81 12.05 8.95
C SER A 147 17.92 11.90 7.74
N LEU A 148 17.17 12.93 7.36
CA LEU A 148 16.30 12.90 6.19
C LEU A 148 17.11 12.84 4.89
N TRP A 149 18.21 13.58 4.82
CA TRP A 149 19.15 13.53 3.71
C TRP A 149 19.73 12.12 3.57
N ALA A 150 20.23 11.53 4.66
CA ALA A 150 20.73 10.17 4.66
C ALA A 150 19.63 9.16 4.30
N ALA A 151 18.41 9.31 4.82
CA ALA A 151 17.32 8.40 4.52
C ALA A 151 16.87 8.47 3.06
N ARG A 152 17.10 9.61 2.38
CA ARG A 152 16.83 9.82 0.95
C ARG A 152 17.96 9.32 0.04
N TRP A 153 19.21 9.57 0.41
CA TRP A 153 20.38 9.35 -0.48
C TRP A 153 21.23 8.13 -0.11
N ILE A 154 21.30 7.80 1.18
CA ILE A 154 22.12 6.70 1.70
C ILE A 154 21.20 5.49 1.93
N TRP A 155 21.16 4.56 0.97
CA TRP A 155 20.25 3.41 0.95
C TRP A 155 18.76 3.79 1.04
N PRO A 156 18.17 4.32 -0.06
CA PRO A 156 16.76 4.67 -0.10
C PRO A 156 15.87 3.46 0.18
N SER A 157 14.74 3.71 0.83
CA SER A 157 13.79 2.64 1.11
C SER A 157 13.26 2.01 -0.17
N ARG A 158 13.18 0.68 -0.19
CA ARG A 158 12.68 -0.11 -1.33
C ARG A 158 11.26 -0.61 -1.11
N THR A 159 10.56 -0.14 -0.08
CA THR A 159 9.25 -0.67 0.33
C THR A 159 8.18 -0.49 -0.76
N ILE A 160 8.12 0.68 -1.40
CA ILE A 160 7.17 0.93 -2.51
C ILE A 160 7.50 0.07 -3.75
N PRO A 161 8.74 0.06 -4.29
CA PRO A 161 9.10 -0.86 -5.37
C PRO A 161 8.83 -2.33 -5.04
N GLN A 162 9.11 -2.75 -3.80
CA GLN A 162 8.82 -4.12 -3.34
C GLN A 162 7.33 -4.42 -3.33
N LEU A 163 6.49 -3.47 -2.90
CA LEU A 163 5.04 -3.62 -2.96
C LEU A 163 4.56 -3.79 -4.40
N HIS A 164 5.04 -2.95 -5.32
CA HIS A 164 4.70 -3.08 -6.74
C HIS A 164 5.15 -4.41 -7.33
N GLN A 165 6.34 -4.90 -6.96
CA GLN A 165 6.81 -6.24 -7.35
C GLN A 165 5.92 -7.36 -6.79
N GLN A 166 5.43 -7.24 -5.55
CA GLN A 166 4.53 -8.22 -4.97
C GLN A 166 3.15 -8.23 -5.65
N PHE A 167 2.60 -7.06 -5.98
CA PHE A 167 1.38 -6.98 -6.80
C PHE A 167 1.59 -7.60 -8.19
N ALA A 168 2.72 -7.29 -8.86
CA ALA A 168 3.04 -7.89 -10.16
C ALA A 168 3.11 -9.43 -10.08
N ALA A 169 3.77 -9.96 -9.04
CA ALA A 169 3.84 -11.41 -8.82
C ALA A 169 2.47 -12.03 -8.48
N LEU A 170 1.58 -11.30 -7.80
CA LEU A 170 0.20 -11.73 -7.54
C LEU A 170 -0.61 -11.82 -8.85
N PHE A 171 -0.53 -10.81 -9.72
CA PHE A 171 -1.23 -10.84 -11.02
C PHE A 171 -0.70 -11.93 -11.94
N GLU A 172 0.61 -12.19 -11.94
CA GLU A 172 1.16 -13.35 -12.64
C GLU A 172 0.62 -14.67 -12.09
N ALA A 173 0.52 -14.81 -10.76
CA ALA A 173 -0.03 -16.01 -10.15
C ALA A 173 -1.52 -16.21 -10.48
N LEU A 174 -2.32 -15.14 -10.49
CA LEU A 174 -3.72 -15.18 -10.95
C LEU A 174 -3.79 -15.58 -12.43
N GLY A 175 -2.92 -15.01 -13.27
CA GLY A 175 -2.83 -15.35 -14.69
C GLY A 175 -2.45 -16.82 -14.94
N VAL A 176 -1.56 -17.39 -14.12
CA VAL A 176 -1.21 -18.83 -14.18
C VAL A 176 -2.42 -19.71 -13.87
N GLU A 177 -3.25 -19.34 -12.90
CA GLU A 177 -4.46 -20.10 -12.57
C GLU A 177 -5.50 -20.03 -13.69
N LEU A 178 -5.71 -18.86 -14.29
CA LEU A 178 -6.58 -18.70 -15.45
C LEU A 178 -6.07 -19.47 -16.67
N THR A 179 -4.75 -19.45 -16.90
CA THR A 179 -4.12 -20.24 -17.98
C THR A 179 -4.35 -21.73 -17.76
N SER A 180 -4.16 -22.22 -16.52
CA SER A 180 -4.40 -23.63 -16.21
C SER A 180 -5.86 -24.04 -16.42
N TYR A 181 -6.79 -23.12 -16.14
CA TYR A 181 -8.22 -23.35 -16.40
C TYR A 181 -8.53 -23.36 -17.90
N ALA A 182 -7.93 -22.46 -18.67
CA ALA A 182 -8.05 -22.44 -20.13
C ALA A 182 -7.47 -23.73 -20.76
N ASP A 183 -6.33 -24.21 -20.26
CA ASP A 183 -5.71 -25.46 -20.71
C ASP A 183 -6.59 -26.68 -20.39
N ASP A 184 -7.29 -26.69 -19.26
CA ASP A 184 -8.28 -27.72 -18.94
C ASP A 184 -9.45 -27.69 -19.93
N LEU A 185 -9.95 -26.50 -20.31
CA LEU A 185 -11.01 -26.36 -21.31
C LEU A 185 -10.57 -26.73 -22.75
N ARG A 186 -9.27 -26.77 -23.03
CA ARG A 186 -8.74 -27.21 -24.34
C ARG A 186 -8.64 -28.73 -24.44
N GLN A 187 -8.60 -29.45 -23.32
CA GLN A 187 -8.48 -30.90 -23.30
C GLN A 187 -9.83 -31.56 -23.60
N GLU A 188 -9.86 -32.60 -24.44
CA GLU A 188 -11.10 -33.32 -24.76
C GLU A 188 -11.74 -34.03 -23.56
N HIS A 189 -10.91 -34.42 -22.57
CA HIS A 189 -11.34 -35.16 -21.39
C HIS A 189 -10.82 -34.48 -20.11
N PRO A 190 -11.36 -33.31 -19.74
CA PRO A 190 -10.88 -32.54 -18.61
C PRO A 190 -11.09 -33.31 -17.31
N ARG A 191 -10.04 -33.40 -16.50
CA ARG A 191 -10.11 -34.04 -15.18
C ARG A 191 -10.21 -32.98 -14.10
N ARG A 192 -11.16 -33.17 -13.18
CA ARG A 192 -11.30 -32.27 -12.04
C ARG A 192 -10.11 -32.45 -11.10
N LEU A 193 -9.45 -31.33 -10.77
CA LEU A 193 -8.38 -31.32 -9.77
C LEU A 193 -8.86 -31.87 -8.41
N PRO A 194 -8.04 -32.69 -7.72
CA PRO A 194 -8.34 -33.18 -6.37
C PRO A 194 -8.63 -32.04 -5.38
N ILE A 195 -9.50 -32.28 -4.40
CA ILE A 195 -9.90 -31.28 -3.39
C ILE A 195 -8.68 -30.71 -2.65
N ALA A 196 -7.71 -31.57 -2.30
CA ALA A 196 -6.49 -31.16 -1.59
C ALA A 196 -5.65 -30.17 -2.42
N GLU A 197 -5.49 -30.43 -3.72
CA GLU A 197 -4.73 -29.55 -4.61
C GLU A 197 -5.43 -28.22 -4.82
N ARG A 198 -6.76 -28.25 -5.03
CA ARG A 198 -7.58 -27.02 -5.13
C ARG A 198 -7.46 -26.14 -3.89
N ARG A 199 -7.50 -26.74 -2.70
CA ARG A 199 -7.31 -26.04 -1.43
C ARG A 199 -5.90 -25.47 -1.28
N SER A 200 -4.89 -26.22 -1.70
CA SER A 200 -3.49 -25.77 -1.69
C SER A 200 -3.27 -24.54 -2.58
N ARG A 201 -3.73 -24.59 -3.84
CA ARG A 201 -3.66 -23.47 -4.79
C ARG A 201 -4.38 -22.24 -4.25
N ARG A 202 -5.59 -22.41 -3.70
CA ARG A 202 -6.34 -21.32 -3.04
C ARG A 202 -5.55 -20.69 -1.89
N ASN A 203 -5.04 -21.51 -0.98
CA ASN A 203 -4.30 -21.02 0.19
C ASN A 203 -3.02 -20.27 -0.22
N ARG A 204 -2.37 -20.67 -1.31
CA ARG A 204 -1.20 -19.98 -1.86
C ARG A 204 -1.55 -18.56 -2.32
N LEU A 205 -2.63 -18.39 -3.08
CA LEU A 205 -3.09 -17.08 -3.53
C LEU A 205 -3.53 -16.19 -2.36
N LEU A 206 -4.29 -16.74 -1.41
CA LEU A 206 -4.67 -16.02 -0.19
C LEU A 206 -3.44 -15.56 0.61
N GLY A 207 -2.41 -16.41 0.70
CA GLY A 207 -1.13 -16.06 1.30
C GLY A 207 -0.45 -14.87 0.60
N GLN A 208 -0.48 -14.85 -0.73
CA GLN A 208 0.07 -13.73 -1.53
C GLN A 208 -0.73 -12.43 -1.33
N ILE A 209 -2.06 -12.48 -1.36
CA ILE A 209 -2.94 -11.33 -1.10
C ILE A 209 -2.67 -10.76 0.30
N ASN A 210 -2.60 -11.62 1.32
CA ASN A 210 -2.31 -11.19 2.68
C ASN A 210 -0.90 -10.58 2.80
N GLY A 211 0.10 -11.16 2.11
CA GLY A 211 1.45 -10.60 2.05
C GLY A 211 1.48 -9.20 1.43
N VAL A 212 0.77 -8.99 0.32
CA VAL A 212 0.62 -7.68 -0.32
C VAL A 212 -0.05 -6.67 0.61
N ARG A 213 -1.13 -7.06 1.31
CA ARG A 213 -1.83 -6.19 2.27
C ARG A 213 -0.94 -5.79 3.45
N GLN A 214 -0.14 -6.71 3.96
CA GLN A 214 0.84 -6.42 5.03
C GLN A 214 1.91 -5.44 4.52
N GLN A 215 2.48 -5.68 3.34
CA GLN A 215 3.47 -4.79 2.73
C GLN A 215 2.88 -3.40 2.43
N ARG A 216 1.61 -3.32 2.04
CA ARG A 216 0.90 -2.06 1.81
C ARG A 216 0.87 -1.20 3.07
N GLN A 217 0.62 -1.79 4.24
CA GLN A 217 0.65 -1.04 5.51
C GLN A 217 2.02 -0.42 5.77
N VAL A 218 3.11 -1.15 5.49
CA VAL A 218 4.48 -0.63 5.63
C VAL A 218 4.75 0.49 4.63
N ALA A 219 4.35 0.31 3.36
CA ALA A 219 4.55 1.30 2.31
C ALA A 219 3.73 2.58 2.54
N GLN A 220 2.53 2.48 3.13
CA GLN A 220 1.70 3.63 3.46
C GLN A 220 2.37 4.58 4.45
N VAL A 221 3.20 4.06 5.36
CA VAL A 221 3.97 4.91 6.29
C VAL A 221 4.93 5.82 5.53
N GLU A 222 5.47 5.37 4.38
CA GLU A 222 6.39 6.16 3.56
C GLU A 222 5.73 7.33 2.82
N LEU A 223 4.40 7.25 2.60
CA LEU A 223 3.63 8.30 1.94
C LEU A 223 3.39 9.54 2.83
N GLY A 224 3.77 9.50 4.11
CA GLY A 224 3.76 10.66 5.01
C GLY A 224 2.48 10.82 5.82
N ALA A 225 2.09 12.08 6.09
CA ALA A 225 1.05 12.44 7.05
C ALA A 225 -0.37 12.09 6.58
N SER A 226 -0.64 12.18 5.28
CA SER A 226 -1.96 11.95 4.67
C SER A 226 -1.88 10.91 3.54
N PRO A 227 -1.64 9.63 3.86
CA PRO A 227 -1.47 8.59 2.85
C PRO A 227 -2.72 8.39 1.98
N GLU A 228 -3.92 8.62 2.52
CA GLU A 228 -5.20 8.39 1.84
C GLU A 228 -5.42 9.31 0.62
N ASN A 229 -4.85 10.52 0.67
CA ASN A 229 -4.93 11.49 -0.42
C ASN A 229 -3.88 11.25 -1.51
N HIS A 230 -2.93 10.34 -1.25
CA HIS A 230 -1.83 10.08 -2.19
C HIS A 230 -2.33 9.21 -3.37
N PRO A 231 -1.99 9.55 -4.63
CA PRO A 231 -2.44 8.79 -5.81
C PRO A 231 -2.02 7.31 -5.75
N LEU A 232 -0.80 7.02 -5.29
CA LEU A 232 -0.34 5.64 -5.07
C LEU A 232 -1.21 4.84 -4.08
N HIS A 233 -1.77 5.48 -3.05
CA HIS A 233 -2.68 4.79 -2.13
C HIS A 233 -3.96 4.37 -2.85
N ARG A 234 -4.54 5.26 -3.65
CA ARG A 234 -5.72 4.95 -4.48
C ARG A 234 -5.43 3.80 -5.45
N LEU A 235 -4.29 3.86 -6.12
CA LEU A 235 -3.81 2.79 -7.00
C LEU A 235 -3.73 1.45 -6.26
N TRP A 236 -3.07 1.39 -5.10
CA TRP A 236 -2.95 0.13 -4.33
C TRP A 236 -4.27 -0.40 -3.83
N SER A 237 -5.22 0.48 -3.48
CA SER A 237 -6.56 0.08 -3.07
C SER A 237 -7.36 -0.51 -4.24
N GLN A 238 -7.24 0.08 -5.44
CA GLN A 238 -7.85 -0.46 -6.66
C GLN A 238 -7.26 -1.83 -7.05
N LEU A 239 -5.93 -1.99 -6.97
CA LEU A 239 -5.28 -3.27 -7.24
C LEU A 239 -5.64 -4.36 -6.21
N ASP A 240 -5.76 -4.00 -4.93
CA ASP A 240 -6.23 -4.92 -3.87
C ASP A 240 -7.69 -5.35 -4.12
N LEU A 241 -8.56 -4.42 -4.51
CA LEU A 241 -9.95 -4.72 -4.86
C LEU A 241 -10.04 -5.64 -6.08
N LEU A 242 -9.34 -5.30 -7.17
CA LEU A 242 -9.24 -6.11 -8.39
C LEU A 242 -8.80 -7.54 -8.07
N SER A 243 -7.66 -7.69 -7.37
CA SER A 243 -7.13 -9.02 -7.02
C SER A 243 -8.07 -9.84 -6.13
N SER A 244 -8.79 -9.18 -5.21
CA SER A 244 -9.76 -9.85 -4.33
C SER A 244 -11.00 -10.33 -5.09
N GLN A 245 -11.52 -9.52 -6.01
CA GLN A 245 -12.67 -9.88 -6.83
C GLN A 245 -12.33 -10.97 -7.85
N LEU A 246 -11.18 -10.88 -8.51
CA LEU A 246 -10.67 -11.93 -9.41
C LEU A 246 -10.46 -13.26 -8.66
N MET A 247 -9.93 -13.22 -7.44
CA MET A 247 -9.79 -14.41 -6.60
C MET A 247 -11.14 -15.10 -6.34
N SER A 248 -12.20 -14.33 -6.10
CA SER A 248 -13.56 -14.86 -5.91
C SER A 248 -14.07 -15.58 -7.18
N VAL A 249 -13.84 -14.99 -8.35
CA VAL A 249 -14.21 -15.60 -9.64
C VAL A 249 -13.42 -16.89 -9.87
N ILE A 250 -12.10 -16.88 -9.67
CA ILE A 250 -11.24 -18.05 -9.82
C ILE A 250 -11.68 -19.17 -8.88
N ASP A 251 -12.01 -18.86 -7.62
CA ASP A 251 -12.54 -19.84 -6.68
C ASP A 251 -13.89 -20.41 -7.14
N GLY A 252 -14.76 -19.57 -7.71
CA GLY A 252 -16.01 -19.99 -8.35
C GLY A 252 -15.77 -20.97 -9.50
N LEU A 253 -14.89 -20.63 -10.44
CA LEU A 253 -14.51 -21.47 -11.58
C LEU A 253 -13.90 -22.80 -11.12
N ARG A 254 -13.02 -22.78 -10.12
CA ARG A 254 -12.39 -23.97 -9.52
C ARG A 254 -13.40 -24.86 -8.78
N GLY A 255 -14.53 -24.28 -8.36
CA GLY A 255 -15.65 -24.98 -7.75
C GLY A 255 -16.42 -25.86 -8.73
N LEU A 256 -16.46 -25.47 -10.02
CA LEU A 256 -17.25 -26.14 -11.04
C LEU A 256 -16.81 -27.59 -11.28
N PRO A 257 -17.73 -28.47 -11.74
CA PRO A 257 -17.38 -29.79 -12.24
C PRO A 257 -16.57 -29.73 -13.54
N ALA A 258 -15.95 -30.85 -13.91
CA ALA A 258 -15.27 -30.99 -15.19
C ALA A 258 -16.21 -30.64 -16.36
N ALA A 259 -15.65 -29.92 -17.34
CA ALA A 259 -16.35 -29.51 -18.55
C ALA A 259 -16.74 -30.72 -19.41
N ILE A 260 -17.74 -30.52 -20.27
CA ILE A 260 -18.21 -31.52 -21.23
C ILE A 260 -17.99 -30.93 -22.63
N HIS A 261 -17.55 -31.73 -23.59
CA HIS A 261 -17.28 -31.25 -24.94
C HIS A 261 -18.35 -31.63 -25.97
N ALA A 262 -19.24 -32.56 -25.60
CA ALA A 262 -20.39 -32.94 -26.40
C ALA A 262 -21.66 -32.23 -25.88
N PRO A 263 -22.53 -31.72 -26.77
CA PRO A 263 -22.40 -31.66 -28.24
C PRO A 263 -21.40 -30.61 -28.74
N GLU A 264 -21.07 -30.64 -30.03
CA GLU A 264 -20.08 -29.75 -30.69
C GLU A 264 -20.32 -28.25 -30.39
N ALA A 265 -21.58 -27.84 -30.24
CA ALA A 265 -21.98 -26.50 -29.81
C ALA A 265 -21.31 -26.07 -28.48
N VAL A 266 -21.22 -26.99 -27.52
CA VAL A 266 -20.55 -26.78 -26.23
C VAL A 266 -19.03 -26.71 -26.41
N GLY A 267 -18.46 -27.49 -27.32
CA GLY A 267 -17.06 -27.37 -27.72
C GLY A 267 -16.72 -25.98 -28.29
N ARG A 268 -17.55 -25.46 -29.20
CA ARG A 268 -17.43 -24.10 -29.74
C ARG A 268 -17.53 -23.03 -28.65
N LEU A 269 -18.43 -23.22 -27.68
CA LEU A 269 -18.55 -22.36 -26.51
C LEU A 269 -17.26 -22.35 -25.68
N HIS A 270 -16.69 -23.52 -25.35
CA HIS A 270 -15.45 -23.60 -24.58
C HIS A 270 -14.26 -22.96 -25.32
N ALA A 271 -14.20 -23.07 -26.64
CA ALA A 271 -13.21 -22.35 -27.44
C ALA A 271 -13.33 -20.82 -27.30
N GLN A 272 -14.56 -20.30 -27.16
CA GLN A 272 -14.79 -18.87 -26.93
C GLN A 272 -14.51 -18.46 -25.48
N GLU A 273 -14.83 -19.31 -24.49
CA GLU A 273 -14.45 -19.10 -23.08
C GLU A 273 -12.92 -18.99 -22.93
N VAL A 274 -12.18 -19.84 -23.63
CA VAL A 274 -10.70 -19.81 -23.66
C VAL A 274 -10.18 -18.48 -24.20
N LYS A 275 -10.78 -17.91 -25.26
CA LYS A 275 -10.35 -16.60 -25.77
C LYS A 275 -10.51 -15.48 -24.74
N VAL A 276 -11.63 -15.47 -24.00
CA VAL A 276 -11.86 -14.51 -22.92
C VAL A 276 -10.83 -14.68 -21.80
N LEU A 277 -10.51 -15.92 -21.43
CA LEU A 277 -9.47 -16.22 -20.44
C LEU A 277 -8.08 -15.76 -20.91
N ASP A 278 -7.72 -16.03 -22.17
CA ASP A 278 -6.45 -15.60 -22.75
C ASP A 278 -6.35 -14.06 -22.79
N GLY A 279 -7.45 -13.37 -23.11
CA GLY A 279 -7.54 -11.90 -23.06
C GLY A 279 -7.33 -11.35 -21.64
N GLU A 280 -7.96 -11.96 -20.64
CA GLU A 280 -7.78 -11.58 -19.23
C GLU A 280 -6.33 -11.82 -18.76
N VAL A 281 -5.74 -12.96 -19.15
CA VAL A 281 -4.33 -13.26 -18.84
C VAL A 281 -3.39 -12.22 -19.47
N ALA A 282 -3.67 -11.77 -20.68
CA ALA A 282 -2.90 -10.71 -21.34
C ALA A 282 -2.98 -9.39 -20.54
N LEU A 283 -4.18 -9.00 -20.11
CA LEU A 283 -4.40 -7.80 -19.28
C LEU A 283 -3.62 -7.87 -17.95
N LEU A 284 -3.69 -9.00 -17.24
CA LEU A 284 -2.96 -9.20 -15.99
C LEU A 284 -1.44 -9.15 -16.18
N ARG A 285 -0.93 -9.67 -17.31
CA ARG A 285 0.50 -9.56 -17.66
C ARG A 285 0.89 -8.12 -17.97
N SER A 286 0.06 -7.38 -18.70
CA SER A 286 0.25 -5.95 -18.99
C SER A 286 0.35 -5.15 -17.70
N LEU A 287 -0.57 -5.36 -16.77
CA LEU A 287 -0.55 -4.78 -15.41
C LEU A 287 0.73 -5.14 -14.65
N ALA A 288 1.12 -6.41 -14.63
CA ALA A 288 2.34 -6.85 -13.95
C ALA A 288 3.61 -6.22 -14.53
N VAL A 289 3.68 -6.02 -15.85
CA VAL A 289 4.79 -5.35 -16.52
C VAL A 289 4.85 -3.87 -16.13
N GLU A 290 3.73 -3.15 -16.18
CA GLU A 290 3.69 -1.73 -15.81
C GLU A 290 4.06 -1.52 -14.34
N LEU A 291 3.61 -2.39 -13.44
CA LEU A 291 3.97 -2.33 -12.02
C LEU A 291 5.47 -2.51 -11.76
N ARG A 292 6.19 -3.21 -12.64
CA ARG A 292 7.65 -3.38 -12.52
C ARG A 292 8.42 -2.18 -13.06
N ARG A 293 7.79 -1.28 -13.82
CA ARG A 293 8.49 -0.17 -14.43
C ARG A 293 8.85 0.89 -13.38
N PRO A 294 10.10 1.36 -13.34
CA PRO A 294 10.51 2.41 -12.41
C PRO A 294 9.79 3.73 -12.66
N SER A 295 9.36 3.99 -13.90
CA SER A 295 8.59 5.18 -14.29
C SER A 295 7.24 5.32 -13.56
N LEU A 296 6.70 4.22 -13.00
CA LEU A 296 5.47 4.27 -12.23
C LEU A 296 5.63 5.09 -10.93
N LEU A 297 6.83 5.10 -10.34
CA LEU A 297 7.11 5.90 -9.15
C LEU A 297 7.08 7.40 -9.43
N GLU A 298 7.47 7.79 -10.64
CA GLU A 298 7.47 9.18 -11.11
C GLU A 298 6.07 9.61 -11.54
N ARG A 299 5.38 8.77 -12.32
CA ARG A 299 4.03 9.08 -12.83
C ARG A 299 2.94 8.93 -11.78
N GLN A 300 3.15 8.07 -10.79
CA GLN A 300 2.22 7.74 -9.71
C GLN A 300 0.85 7.20 -10.16
N ALA A 301 0.73 6.87 -11.45
CA ALA A 301 -0.47 6.38 -12.12
C ALA A 301 -0.07 5.43 -13.26
N LEU A 302 -0.96 4.48 -13.56
CA LEU A 302 -0.80 3.55 -14.68
C LEU A 302 -1.13 4.23 -16.02
N PRO A 303 -0.50 3.82 -17.13
CA PRO A 303 -0.81 4.36 -18.46
C PRO A 303 -2.17 3.83 -18.97
N ASN A 304 -3.14 4.74 -19.13
CA ASN A 304 -4.53 4.35 -19.44
C ASN A 304 -4.74 3.80 -20.87
N SER A 305 -4.01 4.29 -21.88
CA SER A 305 -4.36 4.06 -23.28
C SER A 305 -4.23 2.60 -23.72
N SER A 306 -3.10 1.94 -23.41
CA SER A 306 -2.87 0.53 -23.80
C SER A 306 -3.80 -0.43 -23.08
N MET A 307 -4.04 -0.20 -21.78
CA MET A 307 -4.96 -1.02 -20.99
C MET A 307 -6.42 -0.85 -21.43
N GLN A 308 -6.80 0.33 -21.90
CA GLN A 308 -8.15 0.58 -22.38
C GLN A 308 -8.44 -0.16 -23.69
N GLU A 309 -7.44 -0.28 -24.59
CA GLU A 309 -7.56 -1.12 -25.79
C GLU A 309 -7.73 -2.60 -25.43
N GLU A 310 -6.92 -3.12 -24.51
CA GLU A 310 -7.01 -4.50 -24.02
C GLU A 310 -8.38 -4.81 -23.38
N ILE A 311 -8.88 -3.91 -22.52
CA ILE A 311 -10.20 -4.05 -21.88
C ILE A 311 -11.32 -3.99 -22.93
N THR A 312 -11.21 -3.11 -23.92
CA THR A 312 -12.20 -2.99 -25.00
C THR A 312 -12.26 -4.27 -25.83
N ALA A 313 -11.09 -4.83 -26.18
CA ALA A 313 -10.99 -6.10 -26.86
C ALA A 313 -11.62 -7.24 -26.02
N LEU A 314 -11.35 -7.28 -24.72
CA LEU A 314 -11.92 -8.26 -23.80
C LEU A 314 -13.47 -8.17 -23.73
N HIS A 315 -14.03 -6.96 -23.70
CA HIS A 315 -15.49 -6.78 -23.75
C HIS A 315 -16.08 -7.29 -25.06
N SER A 316 -15.43 -7.03 -26.19
CA SER A 316 -15.90 -7.55 -27.48
C SER A 316 -15.94 -9.08 -27.50
N GLN A 317 -14.94 -9.74 -26.90
CA GLN A 317 -14.91 -11.20 -26.78
C GLN A 317 -16.02 -11.74 -25.87
N MET A 318 -16.37 -10.99 -24.82
CA MET A 318 -17.46 -11.33 -23.91
C MET A 318 -18.84 -11.25 -24.58
N GLU A 319 -19.07 -10.25 -25.44
CA GLU A 319 -20.32 -10.18 -26.22
C GLU A 319 -20.46 -11.36 -27.19
N VAL A 320 -19.36 -11.74 -27.84
CA VAL A 320 -19.34 -12.96 -28.68
C VAL A 320 -19.61 -14.19 -27.83
N LEU A 321 -19.00 -14.32 -26.65
CA LEU A 321 -19.27 -15.43 -25.72
C LEU A 321 -20.75 -15.52 -25.33
N ARG A 322 -21.39 -14.37 -25.08
CA ARG A 322 -22.82 -14.30 -24.74
C ARG A 322 -23.70 -14.80 -25.89
N GLN A 323 -23.37 -14.46 -27.14
CA GLN A 323 -24.08 -14.96 -28.31
C GLN A 323 -23.89 -16.48 -28.47
N THR A 324 -22.65 -16.96 -28.42
CA THR A 324 -22.34 -18.39 -28.51
C THR A 324 -22.99 -19.21 -27.39
N LEU A 325 -23.13 -18.65 -26.18
CA LEU A 325 -23.83 -19.30 -25.07
C LEU A 325 -25.31 -19.54 -25.38
N LEU A 326 -26.00 -18.55 -25.97
CA LEU A 326 -27.42 -18.67 -26.31
C LEU A 326 -27.63 -19.76 -27.37
N GLU A 327 -26.80 -19.77 -28.41
CA GLU A 327 -26.83 -20.79 -29.47
C GLU A 327 -26.55 -22.19 -28.88
N ALA A 328 -25.45 -22.32 -28.11
CA ALA A 328 -25.04 -23.60 -27.55
C ALA A 328 -26.06 -24.17 -26.55
N THR A 329 -26.71 -23.32 -25.74
CA THR A 329 -27.73 -23.78 -24.78
C THR A 329 -29.04 -24.18 -25.45
N GLN A 330 -29.38 -23.59 -26.60
CA GLN A 330 -30.53 -24.01 -27.41
C GLN A 330 -30.25 -25.36 -28.09
N GLU A 331 -29.11 -25.48 -28.78
CA GLU A 331 -28.71 -26.71 -29.49
C GLU A 331 -28.50 -27.90 -28.54
N ALA A 332 -27.93 -27.65 -27.35
CA ALA A 332 -27.61 -28.71 -26.39
C ALA A 332 -28.80 -29.11 -25.49
N ARG A 333 -29.95 -28.41 -25.56
CA ARG A 333 -31.06 -28.59 -24.62
C ARG A 333 -31.62 -30.01 -24.58
N GLU A 334 -31.65 -30.68 -25.73
CA GLU A 334 -32.17 -32.04 -25.85
C GLU A 334 -31.13 -33.13 -25.53
N GLN A 335 -29.84 -32.77 -25.52
CA GLN A 335 -28.73 -33.72 -25.44
C GLN A 335 -27.96 -33.65 -24.11
N VAL A 336 -28.14 -32.57 -23.35
CA VAL A 336 -27.41 -32.29 -22.11
C VAL A 336 -28.41 -32.11 -20.97
N SER A 337 -28.12 -32.68 -19.81
CA SER A 337 -29.00 -32.54 -18.65
C SER A 337 -29.09 -31.08 -18.15
N ASP A 338 -30.24 -30.71 -17.61
CA ASP A 338 -30.48 -29.38 -17.05
C ASP A 338 -29.41 -28.95 -16.03
N GLN A 339 -28.93 -29.88 -15.21
CA GLN A 339 -27.87 -29.61 -14.23
C GLN A 339 -26.56 -29.19 -14.92
N ARG A 340 -26.22 -29.82 -16.05
CA ARG A 340 -25.01 -29.49 -16.82
C ARG A 340 -25.17 -28.18 -17.59
N LEU A 341 -26.34 -27.92 -18.16
CA LEU A 341 -26.65 -26.62 -18.78
C LEU A 341 -26.53 -25.46 -17.78
N ARG A 342 -27.05 -25.62 -16.55
CA ARG A 342 -26.87 -24.63 -15.48
C ARG A 342 -25.40 -24.39 -15.14
N GLN A 343 -24.55 -25.42 -15.17
CA GLN A 343 -23.12 -25.29 -14.92
C GLN A 343 -22.41 -24.52 -16.03
N ILE A 344 -22.80 -24.74 -17.28
CA ILE A 344 -22.28 -24.00 -18.45
C ILE A 344 -22.65 -22.52 -18.33
N VAL A 345 -23.93 -22.22 -18.07
CA VAL A 345 -24.40 -20.84 -17.89
C VAL A 345 -23.70 -20.14 -16.71
N LEU A 346 -23.53 -20.85 -15.58
CA LEU A 346 -22.82 -20.33 -14.43
C LEU A 346 -21.36 -20.00 -14.76
N ARG A 347 -20.67 -20.86 -15.52
CA ARG A 347 -19.29 -20.61 -15.96
C ARG A 347 -19.20 -19.36 -16.82
N ALA A 348 -20.03 -19.26 -17.86
CA ALA A 348 -20.05 -18.09 -18.73
C ALA A 348 -20.39 -16.80 -17.97
N SER A 349 -21.27 -16.89 -16.97
CA SER A 349 -21.60 -15.76 -16.09
C SER A 349 -20.44 -15.36 -15.18
N LEU A 350 -19.67 -16.32 -14.65
CA LEU A 350 -18.44 -16.04 -13.89
C LEU A 350 -17.38 -15.37 -14.76
N LEU A 351 -17.21 -15.82 -16.01
CA LEU A 351 -16.30 -15.16 -16.97
C LEU A 351 -16.78 -13.75 -17.32
N GLY A 352 -18.08 -13.54 -17.52
CA GLY A 352 -18.64 -12.20 -17.71
C GLY A 352 -18.42 -11.28 -16.51
N HIS A 353 -18.58 -11.82 -15.30
CA HIS A 353 -18.28 -11.07 -14.08
C HIS A 353 -16.80 -10.70 -13.98
N MET A 354 -15.90 -11.60 -14.37
CA MET A 354 -14.45 -11.34 -14.47
C MET A 354 -14.14 -10.14 -15.35
N VAL A 355 -14.70 -10.10 -16.56
CA VAL A 355 -14.49 -9.01 -17.52
C VAL A 355 -15.02 -7.68 -16.96
N MET A 356 -16.18 -7.70 -16.30
CA MET A 356 -16.74 -6.52 -15.64
C MET A 356 -15.87 -6.03 -14.48
N ILE A 357 -15.36 -6.95 -13.65
CA ILE A 357 -14.41 -6.62 -12.56
C ILE A 357 -13.19 -5.91 -13.13
N SER A 358 -12.62 -6.42 -14.22
CA SER A 358 -11.44 -5.82 -14.85
C SER A 358 -11.74 -4.48 -15.50
N ARG A 359 -12.95 -4.27 -16.03
CA ARG A 359 -13.41 -2.94 -16.47
C ARG A 359 -13.46 -1.92 -15.32
N ASP A 360 -14.13 -2.30 -14.25
CA ASP A 360 -14.58 -1.36 -13.21
C ASP A 360 -13.49 -1.06 -12.20
N ASN A 361 -12.50 -1.95 -12.06
CA ASN A 361 -11.46 -1.84 -11.04
C ASN A 361 -10.05 -1.66 -11.62
N THR A 362 -9.87 -1.64 -12.95
CA THR A 362 -8.56 -1.30 -13.52
C THR A 362 -8.23 0.15 -13.15
N PRO A 363 -7.09 0.39 -12.48
CA PRO A 363 -6.75 1.73 -12.00
C PRO A 363 -6.64 2.73 -13.15
N GLY A 364 -7.20 3.93 -12.95
CA GLY A 364 -7.21 4.99 -13.96
C GLY A 364 -8.33 4.88 -15.01
N LEU A 365 -9.05 3.76 -15.06
CA LEU A 365 -10.19 3.52 -15.96
C LEU A 365 -11.51 3.31 -15.21
N ALA A 366 -11.44 2.98 -13.92
CA ALA A 366 -12.59 2.94 -13.03
C ALA A 366 -13.36 4.27 -13.10
N GLY A 367 -14.58 4.24 -13.66
CA GLY A 367 -15.47 5.40 -13.85
C GLY A 367 -16.05 5.96 -12.55
N SER A 368 -15.30 5.95 -11.46
CA SER A 368 -15.65 6.68 -10.25
C SER A 368 -15.13 8.11 -10.37
N THR A 369 -15.87 8.95 -11.11
CA THR A 369 -16.01 10.33 -10.61
C THR A 369 -16.48 10.20 -9.16
N PRO A 370 -15.71 10.70 -8.17
CA PRO A 370 -16.19 10.68 -6.80
C PRO A 370 -17.54 11.41 -6.77
N VAL A 371 -18.50 10.88 -6.01
CA VAL A 371 -19.85 11.44 -5.90
C VAL A 371 -19.82 12.95 -5.54
N LEU A 372 -18.75 13.40 -4.88
CA LEU A 372 -18.49 14.81 -4.61
C LEU A 372 -18.30 15.68 -5.87
N ASP A 373 -17.62 15.19 -6.90
CA ASP A 373 -17.40 15.94 -8.14
C ASP A 373 -18.68 16.03 -8.99
N GLN A 374 -19.55 15.02 -8.92
CA GLN A 374 -20.89 15.07 -9.53
C GLN A 374 -21.81 16.03 -8.77
N ALA A 375 -21.73 16.10 -7.43
CA ALA A 375 -22.47 17.08 -6.64
C ALA A 375 -22.05 18.52 -6.96
N LEU A 376 -20.75 18.79 -7.02
CA LEU A 376 -20.21 20.12 -7.36
C LEU A 376 -20.49 20.52 -8.82
N ALA A 377 -20.49 19.57 -9.75
CA ALA A 377 -20.89 19.82 -11.15
C ALA A 377 -22.41 20.09 -11.28
N SER A 378 -23.23 19.45 -10.45
CA SER A 378 -24.68 19.68 -10.44
C SER A 378 -25.08 21.03 -9.82
N GLU A 379 -24.32 21.53 -8.84
CA GLU A 379 -24.53 22.88 -8.26
C GLU A 379 -24.06 23.99 -9.20
N GLY A 380 -23.03 23.76 -10.02
CA GLY A 380 -22.56 24.72 -11.03
C GLY A 380 -23.52 24.91 -12.22
N SER A 381 -24.38 23.93 -12.50
CA SER A 381 -25.34 23.98 -13.63
C SER A 381 -26.70 24.60 -13.27
N ALA A 382 -27.00 24.81 -11.97
CA ALA A 382 -28.30 25.33 -11.53
C ALA A 382 -28.35 26.87 -11.36
N GLY A 383 -27.23 27.57 -11.55
CA GLY A 383 -27.11 29.01 -11.24
C GLY A 383 -27.34 30.01 -12.39
N SER A 384 -27.70 29.58 -13.61
CA SER A 384 -27.74 30.45 -14.81
C SER A 384 -29.10 30.50 -15.52
N SER A 385 -30.21 30.48 -14.77
CA SER A 385 -31.53 30.71 -15.35
C SER A 385 -32.45 31.38 -14.34
N GLY A 386 -32.46 32.72 -14.31
CA GLY A 386 -33.48 33.44 -13.55
C GLY A 386 -33.14 34.86 -13.11
N LEU A 387 -32.63 35.72 -14.00
CA LEU A 387 -32.75 37.17 -13.87
C LEU A 387 -32.97 37.78 -15.26
N ARG A 388 -34.23 37.79 -15.69
CA ARG A 388 -34.85 38.85 -16.49
C ARG A 388 -36.31 38.96 -16.11
#